data_AF-A0A242MSW8-F1
#
_entry.id   AF-A0A242MSW8-F1
#
_cell.length_a   1.000
_cell.length_b   1.000
_cell.length_c   1.000
_cell.angle_alpha   90.00
_cell.angle_beta   90.00
_cell.angle_gamma   90.00
#
_symmetry.space_group_name_H-M   'P 1'
#
loop_
_entity.id
_entity.type
_entity.pdbx_description
1 polymer ?
#
loop_
_entity_poly.entity_id
_entity_poly.type
_entity_poly.pdbx_seq_one_letter_code
_entity_poly.pdbx_strand_id
1 'polypeptide(L)' 'MLKAFNLIAPRLEGTTFLFDQFSVADASVFFFEMQASRLKIAMPAPVQSHFEMLLSRPATQRVFAREGLDKAAYLPIR' A
#
# COMPACT_ATOMS: atom_id res chain seq x y z
N MET A 1 1.48 -7.97 11.14
CA MET A 1 1.33 -7.44 9.77
C MET A 1 1.04 -8.54 8.76
N LEU A 2 1.94 -9.51 8.52
CA LEU A 2 1.75 -10.54 7.49
C LEU A 2 0.42 -11.31 7.59
N LYS A 3 0.03 -11.73 8.81
CA LYS A 3 -1.26 -12.40 9.06
C LYS A 3 -2.46 -11.56 8.63
N ALA A 4 -2.41 -10.24 8.84
CA ALA A 4 -3.49 -9.34 8.42
C ALA A 4 -3.52 -9.18 6.90
N PHE A 5 -2.36 -9.06 6.25
CA PHE A 5 -2.29 -9.01 4.78
C PHE A 5 -2.86 -10.28 4.13
N ASN A 6 -2.61 -11.46 4.72
CA ASN A 6 -3.20 -12.71 4.21
C ASN A 6 -4.74 -12.74 4.34
N LEU A 7 -5.31 -12.09 5.34
CA LEU A 7 -6.77 -11.97 5.47
C LEU A 7 -7.35 -10.96 4.47
N ILE A 8 -6.57 -9.94 4.11
CA ILE A 8 -6.98 -8.87 3.21
C ILE A 8 -6.81 -9.25 1.73
N ALA A 9 -5.78 -10.04 1.40
CA ALA A 9 -5.42 -10.36 0.02
C ALA A 9 -6.60 -10.87 -0.84
N PRO A 10 -7.48 -11.78 -0.36
CA PRO A 10 -8.64 -12.22 -1.16
C PRO A 10 -9.63 -11.10 -1.50
N ARG A 11 -9.66 -10.03 -0.71
CA ARG A 11 -10.54 -8.87 -0.95
C ARG A 11 -9.99 -7.94 -2.04
N LEU A 12 -8.69 -7.98 -2.27
CA LEU A 12 -7.98 -7.20 -3.28
C LEU A 12 -7.80 -7.96 -4.60
N GLU A 13 -8.15 -9.24 -4.65
CA GLU A 13 -8.10 -10.03 -5.88
C GLU A 13 -9.13 -9.51 -6.89
N GLY A 14 -8.64 -9.05 -8.04
CA GLY A 14 -9.49 -8.54 -9.12
C GLY A 14 -10.11 -7.17 -8.87
N THR A 15 -9.74 -6.48 -7.78
CA THR A 15 -10.26 -5.15 -7.44
C THR A 15 -9.12 -4.14 -7.30
N THR A 16 -9.47 -2.85 -7.35
CA THR A 16 -8.50 -1.76 -7.14
C THR A 16 -8.42 -1.32 -5.68
N PHE A 17 -9.53 -1.41 -4.95
CA PHE A 17 -9.67 -1.00 -3.55
C PHE A 17 -10.32 -2.14 -2.75
N LEU A 18 -10.27 -2.05 -1.42
CA LEU A 18 -10.87 -3.04 -0.51
C LEU A 18 -12.40 -3.13 -0.64
N PHE A 19 -13.00 -2.05 -1.12
CA PHE A 19 -14.42 -1.93 -1.41
C PHE A 19 -14.59 -1.32 -2.81
N ASP A 20 -15.83 -1.03 -3.21
CA ASP A 20 -16.13 -0.55 -4.57
C ASP A 20 -15.46 0.80 -4.90
N GLN A 21 -15.19 1.61 -3.87
CA GLN A 21 -14.49 2.89 -4.00
C GLN A 21 -13.44 3.05 -2.92
N PHE A 22 -12.48 3.95 -3.17
CA PHE A 22 -11.47 4.32 -2.19
C PHE A 22 -12.11 4.80 -0.89
N SER A 23 -11.61 4.28 0.23
CA SER A 23 -12.15 4.50 1.56
C SER A 23 -11.04 4.66 2.61
N VAL A 24 -11.45 4.92 3.86
CA VAL A 24 -10.53 4.94 5.00
C VAL A 24 -9.85 3.58 5.23
N ALA A 25 -10.45 2.49 4.78
CA ALA A 25 -9.86 1.16 4.89
C ALA A 25 -8.57 1.06 4.06
N ASP A 26 -8.59 1.56 2.82
CA ASP A 26 -7.44 1.57 1.92
C ASP A 26 -6.30 2.42 2.50
N ALA A 27 -6.62 3.59 3.07
CA ALA A 27 -5.63 4.44 3.75
C ALA A 27 -5.00 3.75 4.98
N SER A 28 -5.81 3.02 5.74
CA SER A 28 -5.34 2.28 6.92
C SER A 28 -4.40 1.14 6.53
N VAL A 29 -4.76 0.38 5.50
CA VAL A 29 -3.93 -0.71 4.97
C VAL A 29 -2.64 -0.15 4.35
N PHE A 30 -2.73 0.96 3.60
CA PHE A 30 -1.58 1.61 2.99
C PHE A 30 -0.49 2.01 3.97
N PHE A 31 -0.87 2.52 5.15
CA PHE A 31 0.09 2.84 6.19
C PHE A 31 0.90 1.59 6.57
N PHE A 32 0.24 0.45 6.78
CA PHE A 32 0.94 -0.79 7.08
C PHE A 32 1.75 -1.31 5.89
N GLU A 33 1.28 -1.16 4.65
CA GLU A 33 2.06 -1.54 3.46
C GLU A 33 3.35 -0.72 3.34
N MET A 34 3.30 0.59 3.59
CA MET A 34 4.49 1.45 3.66
C MET A 34 5.49 0.92 4.71
N GLN A 35 5.01 0.55 5.89
CA GLN A 35 5.85 -0.01 6.94
C GLN A 35 6.46 -1.36 6.54
N ALA A 36 5.69 -2.22 5.87
CA ALA A 36 6.15 -3.52 5.39
C ALA A 36 7.23 -3.35 4.33
N SER A 37 7.02 -2.45 3.37
CA SER A 37 8.00 -2.12 2.34
C SER A 37 9.29 -1.56 2.94
N ARG A 38 9.18 -0.59 3.85
CA ARG A 38 10.35 -0.01 4.55
C ARG A 38 11.17 -1.05 5.32
N LEU A 39 10.49 -2.02 5.93
CA LEU A 39 11.12 -3.14 6.66
C LEU A 39 11.49 -4.33 5.76
N LYS A 40 11.30 -4.22 4.44
CA LYS A 40 11.58 -5.28 3.46
C LYS A 40 10.85 -6.59 3.75
N ILE A 41 9.62 -6.50 4.27
CA ILE A 41 8.73 -7.63 4.51
C ILE A 41 7.96 -7.92 3.23
N ALA A 42 8.08 -9.14 2.70
CA ALA A 42 7.36 -9.55 1.51
C ALA A 42 5.84 -9.53 1.75
N MET A 43 5.11 -8.91 0.83
CA MET A 43 3.64 -8.83 0.85
C MET A 43 3.05 -9.81 -0.17
N PRO A 44 1.83 -10.35 0.07
CA PRO A 44 1.09 -11.07 -0.95
C PRO A 44 0.88 -10.22 -2.21
N ALA A 45 0.87 -10.84 -3.40
CA ALA A 45 0.82 -10.11 -4.67
C ALA A 45 -0.35 -9.11 -4.80
N PRO A 46 -1.60 -9.42 -4.39
CA PRO A 46 -2.70 -8.44 -4.44
C PRO A 46 -2.46 -7.21 -3.55
N VAL A 47 -1.84 -7.42 -2.39
CA VAL A 47 -1.49 -6.36 -1.43
C VAL A 47 -0.35 -5.50 -1.97
N GLN A 48 0.64 -6.13 -2.62
CA GLN A 48 1.72 -5.41 -3.31
C GLN A 48 1.18 -4.50 -4.43
N SER A 49 0.27 -5.01 -5.27
CA SER A 49 -0.37 -4.21 -6.32
C SER A 49 -1.18 -3.03 -5.75
N HIS A 50 -1.91 -3.26 -4.66
CA HIS A 50 -2.65 -2.20 -3.96
C HIS A 50 -1.71 -1.11 -3.41
N PHE A 51 -0.60 -1.51 -2.78
CA PHE A 51 0.44 -0.60 -2.30
C PHE A 51 1.02 0.27 -3.42
N GLU A 52 1.42 -0.34 -4.54
CA GLU A 52 1.99 0.36 -5.69
C GLU A 52 1.00 1.35 -6.30
N MET A 53 -0.26 0.93 -6.45
CA MET A 53 -1.33 1.80 -6.91
C MET A 53 -1.51 3.00 -5.97
N LEU A 54 -1.62 2.80 -4.66
CA LEU A 54 -1.82 3.90 -3.71
C LEU A 54 -0.59 4.83 -3.62
N LEU A 55 0.61 4.28 -3.73
CA LEU A 55 1.85 5.06 -3.79
C LEU A 55 1.91 5.94 -5.06
N SER A 56 1.35 5.46 -6.16
CA SER A 56 1.30 6.19 -7.44
C SER A 56 0.26 7.33 -7.45
N ARG A 57 -0.73 7.32 -6.56
CA ARG A 57 -1.85 8.29 -6.58
C ARG A 57 -1.39 9.74 -6.40
N PRO A 58 -1.89 10.71 -7.20
CA PRO A 58 -1.49 12.12 -7.08
C PRO A 58 -1.65 12.71 -5.68
N ALA A 59 -2.69 12.33 -4.95
CA ALA A 59 -2.90 12.77 -3.57
C ALA A 59 -1.76 12.31 -2.65
N THR A 60 -1.38 11.03 -2.72
CA THR A 60 -0.25 10.47 -1.98
C THR A 60 1.05 11.16 -2.37
N GLN A 61 1.30 11.36 -3.66
CA GLN A 61 2.52 12.03 -4.12
C GLN A 61 2.65 13.47 -3.60
N ARG A 62 1.53 14.22 -3.54
CA ARG A 62 1.50 15.57 -2.97
C ARG A 62 1.84 15.57 -1.48
N VAL A 63 1.35 14.59 -0.72
CA VAL A 63 1.69 14.46 0.71
C VAL A 63 3.17 14.14 0.90
N PHE A 64 3.72 13.23 0.10
CA PHE A 64 5.15 12.91 0.16
C PHE A 64 6.01 14.14 -0.10
N ALA A 65 5.67 14.93 -1.12
CA ALA A 65 6.38 16.18 -1.41
C ALA A 65 6.23 17.21 -0.27
N ARG A 66 5.02 17.38 0.27
CA ARG A 66 4.74 18.37 1.33
C ARG A 66 5.44 18.02 2.65
N GLU A 67 5.43 16.75 3.02
CA GLU A 67 5.98 16.28 4.31
C GLU A 67 7.46 15.88 4.22
N GLY A 68 8.09 16.02 3.04
CA GLY A 68 9.50 15.69 2.84
C GLY A 68 9.82 14.19 2.90
N LEU A 69 8.86 13.34 2.56
CA LEU A 69 9.04 11.88 2.55
C LEU A 69 9.71 11.42 1.26
N ASP A 70 10.81 10.67 1.39
CA ASP A 70 11.46 10.04 0.25
C ASP A 70 10.74 8.75 -0.15
N LYS A 71 10.23 8.70 -1.38
CA LYS A 71 9.60 7.49 -1.95
C LYS A 71 10.59 6.34 -2.10
N ALA A 72 11.87 6.62 -2.32
CA ALA A 72 12.89 5.57 -2.48
C ALA A 72 13.05 4.73 -1.20
N ALA A 73 12.75 5.29 -0.03
CA ALA A 73 12.72 4.57 1.24
C ALA A 73 11.61 3.50 1.33
N TYR A 74 10.66 3.50 0.39
CA TYR A 74 9.48 2.63 0.36
C TYR A 74 9.37 1.80 -0.93
N LEU A 75 10.38 1.81 -1.79
CA LEU A 75 10.39 0.96 -2.98
C LEU A 75 10.72 -0.49 -2.58
N PRO A 76 9.96 -1.49 -3.08
CA PRO A 76 10.29 -2.90 -2.85
C PRO A 76 11.66 -3.25 -3.44
N ILE A 77 12.32 -4.26 -2.87
CA ILE A 77 13.55 -4.82 -3.45
C ILE A 77 13.19 -5.38 -4.84
N ARG A 78 13.82 -4.86 -5.90
CA ARG A 78 13.70 -5.39 -7.27
C ARG A 78 14.37 -6.76 -7.39
#